data_AF-A0ABD3NEN0-F1
#
_entry.id   AF-A0ABD3NEN0-F1
#
_cell.length_a   1.000
_cell.length_b   1.000
_cell.length_c   1.000
_cell.angle_alpha   90.00
_cell.angle_beta   90.00
_cell.angle_gamma   90.00
#
_symmetry.space_group_name_H-M   'P 1'
#
loop_
_entity.id
_entity.type
_entity.pdbx_description
1 polymer ?
#
loop_
_entity_poly.entity_id
_entity_poly.type
_entity_poly.pdbx_seq_one_letter_code
_entity_poly.pdbx_strand_id
1 'polypeptide(L)'
;MGTRGDSTRTAPDLHATTIRTIARALLLRAQNAPGMRLRFVDDGSMEAWEVTLAAGKIAQRAVEEWQGRTRSDLVEDEEAMQVVAGRVVAVLTRFEELEAELLGRCCRHGTPSSDGFFSLGVPEEEMKAWRSNSVGDDSAKITIDAAAAIDAACLFDESLRHNRARSLLAMFLHEIEGPGLRRNNVIIPCMDVDFLSDEEWGVLFGSKNNREEMNDPKSSGAAVASKKETSSEIADENLARPSLHPITIDAIEEAFRLRSQNMSTSPLRLIDAQTEWCDVHYSIIKFADRFLEKYTNHGSKVNTSYEFQWTEEELQTIGGRIVGVLMRLDDLEWEWNNRVCTSSLAGPDSLIPHHLWKSTLGLHPGNIEQNCTLTLDTALSTEKDFARARAERMLALFLTNIEAPGLEASGQEVIGGSHPNFIEDPMQLELMMPRPKK
;
A
#
# COMPACT_ATOMS: atom_id res chain seq x y z
N MET A 1 -18.91 -9.33 -54.06
CA MET A 1 -19.38 -8.21 -53.21
C MET A 1 -19.17 -8.59 -51.77
N GLY A 2 -18.46 -7.77 -51.00
CA GLY A 2 -18.40 -7.85 -49.53
C GLY A 2 -17.10 -8.40 -48.95
N THR A 3 -15.98 -7.71 -49.15
CA THR A 3 -14.78 -7.82 -48.29
C THR A 3 -15.11 -7.19 -46.92
N ARG A 4 -15.25 -8.00 -45.87
CA ARG A 4 -15.19 -7.50 -44.48
C ARG A 4 -13.72 -7.35 -44.12
N GLY A 5 -13.27 -6.10 -44.01
CA GLY A 5 -11.96 -5.79 -43.46
C GLY A 5 -11.97 -6.09 -41.96
N ASP A 6 -11.08 -6.98 -41.54
CA ASP A 6 -10.57 -7.02 -40.17
C ASP A 6 -9.72 -5.76 -39.97
N SER A 7 -10.32 -4.72 -39.40
CA SER A 7 -9.56 -3.69 -38.72
C SER A 7 -9.23 -4.21 -37.33
N THR A 8 -8.06 -4.82 -37.16
CA THR A 8 -7.46 -5.05 -35.86
C THR A 8 -7.34 -3.70 -35.14
N ARG A 9 -8.24 -3.40 -34.21
CA ARG A 9 -8.12 -2.25 -33.30
C ARG A 9 -6.85 -2.49 -32.49
N THR A 10 -5.79 -1.74 -32.79
CA THR A 10 -4.59 -1.66 -31.95
C THR A 10 -5.00 -1.07 -30.61
N ALA A 11 -4.65 -1.75 -29.51
CA ALA A 11 -4.87 -1.25 -28.16
C ALA A 11 -4.34 0.19 -28.02
N PRO A 12 -5.02 1.08 -27.28
CA PRO A 12 -4.58 2.47 -27.13
C PRO A 12 -3.20 2.51 -26.46
N ASP A 13 -2.28 3.28 -27.04
CA ASP A 13 -0.98 3.55 -26.44
C ASP A 13 -1.15 4.39 -25.17
N LEU A 14 -0.89 3.77 -24.01
CA LEU A 14 -1.00 4.40 -22.71
C LEU A 14 0.28 5.14 -22.28
N HIS A 15 1.43 4.83 -22.90
CA HIS A 15 2.71 5.43 -22.51
C HIS A 15 2.70 6.93 -22.70
N ALA A 16 2.22 7.42 -23.84
CA ALA A 16 2.18 8.86 -24.13
C ALA A 16 1.45 9.66 -23.05
N THR A 17 0.35 9.12 -22.50
CA THR A 17 -0.43 9.77 -21.44
C THR A 17 0.25 9.69 -20.09
N THR A 18 0.78 8.52 -19.74
CA THR A 18 1.55 8.35 -18.51
C THR A 18 2.77 9.27 -18.48
N ILE A 19 3.54 9.33 -19.57
CA ILE A 19 4.71 10.21 -19.71
C ILE A 19 4.31 11.68 -19.59
N ARG A 20 3.26 12.12 -20.30
CA ARG A 20 2.78 13.51 -20.20
C ARG A 20 2.38 13.88 -18.77
N THR A 21 1.73 12.95 -18.07
CA THR A 21 1.28 13.15 -16.68
C THR A 21 2.47 13.27 -15.73
N ILE A 22 3.45 12.38 -15.83
CA ILE A 22 4.68 12.44 -15.04
C ILE A 22 5.46 13.73 -15.35
N ALA A 23 5.54 14.14 -16.62
CA ALA A 23 6.19 15.40 -17.01
C ALA A 23 5.50 16.62 -16.39
N ARG A 24 4.17 16.61 -16.28
CA ARG A 24 3.41 17.65 -15.57
C ARG A 24 3.65 17.61 -14.06
N ALA A 25 3.79 16.43 -13.48
CA ALA A 25 4.14 16.28 -12.07
C ALA A 25 5.52 16.88 -11.76
N LEU A 26 6.52 16.67 -12.63
CA LEU A 26 7.83 17.30 -12.52
C LEU A 26 7.74 18.84 -12.54
N LEU A 27 6.86 19.40 -13.38
CA LEU A 27 6.60 20.85 -13.37
C LEU A 27 5.96 21.32 -12.06
N LEU A 28 4.95 20.61 -11.57
CA LEU A 28 4.28 20.95 -10.30
C LEU A 28 5.25 20.90 -9.12
N ARG A 29 6.14 19.89 -9.10
CA ARG A 29 7.23 19.77 -8.13
C ARG A 29 8.16 20.98 -8.20
N ALA A 30 8.65 21.30 -9.40
CA ALA A 30 9.56 22.41 -9.64
C ALA A 30 8.96 23.78 -9.26
N GLN A 31 7.64 23.95 -9.45
CA GLN A 31 6.90 25.15 -9.05
C GLN A 31 6.68 25.25 -7.54
N ASN A 32 7.02 24.21 -6.76
CA ASN A 32 6.66 24.08 -5.35
C ASN A 32 5.16 24.34 -5.14
N ALA A 33 4.33 23.80 -6.03
CA ALA A 33 2.89 24.06 -6.01
C ALA A 33 2.29 23.68 -4.64
N PRO A 34 1.59 24.60 -3.94
CA PRO A 34 1.04 24.33 -2.62
C PRO A 34 0.12 23.10 -2.63
N GLY A 35 0.34 22.18 -1.69
CA GLY A 35 -0.45 20.94 -1.58
C GLY A 35 -0.18 19.89 -2.67
N MET A 36 0.87 20.05 -3.47
CA MET A 36 1.30 19.11 -4.52
C MET A 36 2.81 18.84 -4.46
N ARG A 37 3.36 18.82 -3.24
CA ARG A 37 4.80 18.56 -3.06
C ARG A 37 5.10 17.09 -3.37
N LEU A 38 6.16 16.84 -4.14
CA LEU A 38 6.55 15.51 -4.64
C LEU A 38 8.00 15.14 -4.27
N ARG A 39 8.56 15.78 -3.25
CA ARG A 39 9.93 15.54 -2.75
C ARG A 39 9.98 15.90 -1.27
N PHE A 40 10.73 15.15 -0.47
CA PHE A 40 10.90 15.46 0.94
C PHE A 40 11.64 16.78 1.13
N VAL A 41 11.22 17.53 2.14
CA VAL A 41 11.94 18.72 2.61
C VAL A 41 12.60 18.34 3.93
N ASP A 42 13.91 18.54 4.02
CA ASP A 42 14.74 18.18 5.19
C ASP A 42 14.42 18.98 6.48
N ASP A 43 13.42 19.85 6.44
CA ASP A 43 12.92 20.57 7.61
C ASP A 43 11.98 19.71 8.49
N GLY A 44 11.74 18.45 8.09
CA GLY A 44 10.83 17.54 8.78
C GLY A 44 9.36 17.97 8.67
N SER A 45 9.05 18.95 7.82
CA SER A 45 7.69 19.45 7.61
C SER A 45 6.87 18.58 6.66
N MET A 46 7.51 17.62 5.99
CA MET A 46 6.90 16.86 4.93
C MET A 46 6.96 15.35 5.19
N GLU A 47 5.79 14.70 5.22
CA GLU A 47 5.64 13.27 5.46
C GLU A 47 5.43 12.48 4.15
N ALA A 48 5.79 11.20 4.13
CA ALA A 48 5.79 10.37 2.91
C ALA A 48 4.40 10.22 2.25
N TRP A 49 3.33 10.37 3.03
CA TRP A 49 1.97 10.35 2.51
C TRP A 49 1.61 11.59 1.71
N GLU A 50 2.24 12.75 1.95
CA GLU A 50 1.95 13.96 1.18
C GLU A 50 2.40 13.81 -0.27
N VAL A 51 3.52 13.12 -0.51
CA VAL A 51 3.97 12.71 -1.84
C VAL A 51 2.95 11.76 -2.48
N THR A 52 2.46 10.78 -1.72
CA THR A 52 1.49 9.79 -2.19
C THR A 52 0.13 10.44 -2.51
N LEU A 53 -0.32 11.38 -1.68
CA LEU A 53 -1.56 12.13 -1.89
C LEU A 53 -1.44 13.06 -3.10
N ALA A 54 -0.33 13.78 -3.23
CA ALA A 54 -0.05 14.60 -4.41
C ALA A 54 -0.02 13.73 -5.68
N ALA A 55 0.62 12.57 -5.62
CA ALA A 55 0.65 11.61 -6.71
C ALA A 55 -0.74 11.09 -7.09
N GLY A 56 -1.58 10.75 -6.10
CA GLY A 56 -2.97 10.35 -6.29
C GLY A 56 -3.81 11.45 -6.94
N LYS A 57 -3.70 12.71 -6.47
CA LYS A 57 -4.39 13.86 -7.06
C LYS A 57 -3.97 14.11 -8.51
N ILE A 58 -2.69 13.91 -8.84
CA ILE A 58 -2.18 14.04 -10.21
C ILE A 58 -2.70 12.91 -11.09
N ALA A 59 -2.68 11.67 -10.60
CA ALA A 59 -3.19 10.50 -11.29
C ALA A 59 -4.70 10.62 -11.58
N GLN A 60 -5.50 11.04 -10.59
CA GLN A 60 -6.93 11.25 -10.76
C GLN A 60 -7.22 12.31 -11.84
N ARG A 61 -6.51 13.45 -11.81
CA ARG A 61 -6.67 14.48 -12.86
C ARG A 61 -6.31 13.96 -14.24
N ALA A 62 -5.29 13.12 -14.35
CA ALA A 62 -4.92 12.52 -15.62
C ALA A 62 -6.00 11.58 -16.16
N VAL A 63 -6.63 10.81 -15.28
CA VAL A 63 -7.79 9.97 -15.61
C VAL A 63 -8.98 10.80 -16.06
N GLU A 64 -9.31 11.88 -15.34
CA GLU A 64 -10.39 12.80 -15.71
C GLU A 64 -10.12 13.49 -17.06
N GLU A 65 -8.88 13.93 -17.32
CA GLU A 65 -8.48 14.50 -18.61
C GLU A 65 -8.53 13.48 -19.75
N TRP A 66 -8.23 12.21 -19.48
CA TRP A 66 -8.35 11.11 -20.43
C TRP A 66 -9.81 10.82 -20.77
N GLN A 67 -10.68 10.68 -19.75
CA GLN A 67 -12.14 10.52 -19.94
C GLN A 67 -12.74 11.68 -20.74
N GLY A 68 -12.26 12.91 -20.53
CA GLY A 68 -12.70 14.08 -21.28
C GLY A 68 -12.32 14.07 -22.77
N ARG A 69 -11.27 13.33 -23.14
CA ARG A 69 -10.76 13.23 -24.53
C ARG A 69 -11.29 12.01 -25.27
N THR A 70 -11.48 10.90 -24.57
CA THR A 70 -11.88 9.60 -25.13
C THR A 70 -13.39 9.41 -24.98
N ARG A 71 -14.18 9.97 -25.90
CA ARG A 71 -15.65 9.87 -25.86
C ARG A 71 -16.14 8.62 -26.60
N SER A 72 -15.79 7.39 -26.16
CA SER A 72 -16.40 6.12 -26.62
C SER A 72 -15.96 4.88 -25.82
N ASP A 73 -16.92 3.97 -25.58
CA ASP A 73 -16.83 2.62 -24.94
C ASP A 73 -16.25 2.54 -23.51
N LEU A 74 -17.16 2.61 -22.53
CA LEU A 74 -16.91 2.74 -21.08
C LEU A 74 -16.15 1.58 -20.39
N VAL A 75 -16.03 0.40 -21.00
CA VAL A 75 -15.49 -0.81 -20.32
C VAL A 75 -13.99 -1.02 -20.59
N GLU A 76 -13.53 -0.83 -21.83
CA GLU A 76 -12.08 -0.86 -22.14
C GLU A 76 -11.35 0.36 -21.56
N ASP A 77 -12.11 1.43 -21.33
CA ASP A 77 -11.63 2.69 -20.76
C ASP A 77 -11.25 2.54 -19.27
N GLU A 78 -11.92 1.67 -18.48
CA GLU A 78 -11.67 1.55 -17.04
C GLU A 78 -10.32 0.88 -16.73
N GLU A 79 -9.97 -0.19 -17.45
CA GLU A 79 -8.67 -0.86 -17.31
C GLU A 79 -7.52 0.07 -17.73
N ALA A 80 -7.67 0.77 -18.87
CA ALA A 80 -6.70 1.75 -19.32
C ALA A 80 -6.50 2.89 -18.31
N MET A 81 -7.58 3.37 -17.69
CA MET A 81 -7.53 4.38 -16.63
C MET A 81 -6.80 3.88 -15.39
N GLN A 82 -7.09 2.65 -14.95
CA GLN A 82 -6.41 2.03 -13.80
C GLN A 82 -4.91 1.86 -14.07
N VAL A 83 -4.53 1.45 -15.27
CA VAL A 83 -3.11 1.32 -15.67
C VAL A 83 -2.42 2.68 -15.66
N VAL A 84 -3.02 3.71 -16.25
CA VAL A 84 -2.43 5.06 -16.25
C VAL A 84 -2.31 5.60 -14.83
N ALA A 85 -3.37 5.49 -14.02
CA ALA A 85 -3.36 5.97 -12.65
C ALA A 85 -2.34 5.23 -11.78
N GLY A 86 -2.32 3.89 -11.86
CA GLY A 86 -1.40 3.04 -11.11
C GLY A 86 0.06 3.35 -11.44
N ARG A 87 0.40 3.48 -12.73
CA ARG A 87 1.76 3.84 -13.17
C ARG A 87 2.17 5.23 -12.73
N VAL A 88 1.29 6.21 -12.84
CA VAL A 88 1.57 7.58 -12.39
C VAL A 88 1.86 7.56 -10.89
N VAL A 89 0.96 6.99 -10.07
CA VAL A 89 1.19 6.91 -8.62
C VAL A 89 2.50 6.20 -8.31
N ALA A 90 2.73 5.02 -8.89
CA ALA A 90 3.88 4.19 -8.58
C ALA A 90 5.22 4.84 -8.96
N VAL A 91 5.28 5.61 -10.06
CA VAL A 91 6.47 6.37 -10.46
C VAL A 91 6.65 7.59 -9.55
N LEU A 92 5.60 8.36 -9.30
CA LEU A 92 5.69 9.60 -8.50
C LEU A 92 6.09 9.32 -7.04
N THR A 93 5.60 8.24 -6.43
CA THR A 93 6.00 7.82 -5.07
C THR A 93 7.44 7.35 -4.98
N ARG A 94 8.09 7.06 -6.12
CA ARG A 94 9.48 6.59 -6.22
C ARG A 94 10.39 7.59 -6.91
N PHE A 95 9.99 8.86 -6.98
CA PHE A 95 10.76 9.90 -7.66
C PHE A 95 12.20 9.95 -7.17
N GLU A 96 12.44 10.01 -5.87
CA GLU A 96 13.81 10.12 -5.36
C GLU A 96 14.68 8.90 -5.68
N GLU A 97 14.13 7.69 -5.52
CA GLU A 97 14.82 6.44 -5.84
C GLU A 97 15.16 6.34 -7.34
N LEU A 98 14.15 6.56 -8.20
CA LEU A 98 14.30 6.44 -9.65
C LEU A 98 15.20 7.56 -10.21
N GLU A 99 15.12 8.77 -9.67
CA GLU A 99 15.98 9.89 -10.08
C GLU A 99 17.44 9.68 -9.65
N ALA A 100 17.67 9.21 -8.42
CA ALA A 100 19.02 8.88 -7.94
C ALA A 100 19.66 7.77 -8.78
N GLU A 101 18.89 6.72 -9.11
CA GLU A 101 19.40 5.63 -9.93
C GLU A 101 19.64 6.07 -11.38
N LEU A 102 18.74 6.87 -11.98
CA LEU A 102 18.91 7.45 -13.31
C LEU A 102 20.21 8.28 -13.39
N LEU A 103 20.42 9.15 -12.40
CA LEU A 103 21.58 10.01 -12.31
C LEU A 103 22.87 9.20 -12.08
N GLY A 104 22.79 8.15 -11.25
CA GLY A 104 23.86 7.18 -11.03
C GLY A 104 24.26 6.45 -12.31
N ARG A 105 23.30 6.02 -13.14
CA ARG A 105 23.56 5.38 -14.45
C ARG A 105 24.23 6.33 -15.44
N CYS A 106 23.71 7.56 -15.55
CA CYS A 106 24.32 8.59 -16.39
C CYS A 106 25.75 8.91 -15.94
N CYS A 107 26.00 8.99 -14.63
CA CYS A 107 27.35 9.21 -14.11
C CYS A 107 28.32 8.07 -14.43
N ARG A 108 27.86 6.81 -14.37
CA ARG A 108 28.66 5.61 -14.67
C ARG A 108 29.02 5.46 -16.16
N HIS A 109 28.17 5.96 -17.07
CA HIS A 109 28.37 5.85 -18.52
C HIS A 109 29.36 6.88 -19.13
N GLY A 110 29.91 7.81 -18.34
CA GLY A 110 30.99 8.71 -18.77
C GLY A 110 30.54 10.09 -19.29
N THR A 111 31.36 10.72 -20.14
CA THR A 111 31.03 12.01 -20.80
C THR A 111 30.22 11.75 -22.07
N PRO A 112 29.03 12.35 -22.23
CA PRO A 112 28.18 12.17 -23.40
C PRO A 112 28.81 12.63 -24.72
N SER A 113 28.22 12.15 -25.82
CA SER A 113 28.24 12.84 -27.13
C SER A 113 27.67 14.26 -27.01
N SER A 114 27.79 15.08 -28.05
CA SER A 114 27.72 16.57 -28.02
C SER A 114 26.54 17.23 -27.28
N ASP A 115 25.45 16.51 -27.00
CA ASP A 115 24.21 17.03 -26.38
C ASP A 115 23.99 16.56 -24.93
N GLY A 116 24.96 15.90 -24.29
CA GLY A 116 24.82 15.51 -22.89
C GLY A 116 23.89 14.29 -22.69
N PHE A 117 23.45 14.07 -21.44
CA PHE A 117 22.36 13.12 -21.11
C PHE A 117 20.98 13.79 -21.19
N PHE A 118 20.85 14.85 -21.99
CA PHE A 118 19.61 15.63 -22.14
C PHE A 118 18.45 14.79 -22.69
N SER A 119 18.74 13.84 -23.59
CA SER A 119 17.76 12.89 -24.14
C SER A 119 17.15 11.98 -23.06
N LEU A 120 17.87 11.75 -21.96
CA LEU A 120 17.39 11.03 -20.77
C LEU A 120 16.76 11.96 -19.72
N GLY A 121 16.75 13.28 -19.95
CA GLY A 121 16.22 14.26 -19.01
C GLY A 121 17.18 14.63 -17.87
N VAL A 122 18.49 14.47 -18.08
CA VAL A 122 19.51 14.76 -17.07
C VAL A 122 20.34 15.97 -17.55
N PRO A 123 20.13 17.18 -16.98
CA PRO A 123 20.92 18.37 -17.32
C PRO A 123 22.35 18.28 -16.80
N GLU A 124 23.25 19.03 -17.43
CA GLU A 124 24.68 19.02 -17.09
C GLU A 124 24.94 19.55 -15.67
N GLU A 125 24.13 20.52 -15.24
CA GLU A 125 24.18 21.11 -13.90
C GLU A 125 23.84 20.10 -12.80
N GLU A 126 22.86 19.22 -13.03
CA GLU A 126 22.51 18.12 -12.10
C GLU A 126 23.68 17.13 -11.97
N MET A 127 24.31 16.77 -13.09
CA MET A 127 25.49 15.89 -13.12
C MET A 127 26.70 16.51 -12.41
N LYS A 128 26.92 17.82 -12.60
CA LYS A 128 27.98 18.57 -11.91
C LYS A 128 27.75 18.60 -10.41
N ALA A 129 26.51 18.88 -9.95
CA ALA A 129 26.15 18.86 -8.54
C ALA A 129 26.39 17.47 -7.92
N TRP A 130 26.00 16.41 -8.63
CA TRP A 130 26.20 15.03 -8.19
C TRP A 130 27.68 14.62 -8.06
N ARG A 131 28.51 15.03 -9.02
CA ARG A 131 29.95 14.69 -9.06
C ARG A 131 30.82 15.54 -8.14
N SER A 132 30.47 16.81 -7.91
CA SER A 132 31.34 17.77 -7.20
C SER A 132 31.49 17.46 -5.70
N ASN A 133 30.57 16.68 -5.13
CA ASN A 133 30.53 16.41 -3.70
C ASN A 133 30.82 14.94 -3.34
N SER A 134 31.08 14.05 -4.30
CA SER A 134 31.37 12.62 -4.05
C SER A 134 32.72 12.34 -3.37
N VAL A 135 33.43 13.39 -2.93
CA VAL A 135 34.73 13.35 -2.25
C VAL A 135 34.59 13.76 -0.76
N GLY A 136 33.42 14.24 -0.33
CA GLY A 136 33.11 14.60 1.05
C GLY A 136 31.94 13.77 1.62
N ASP A 137 32.02 13.47 2.92
CA ASP A 137 31.20 12.48 3.65
C ASP A 137 29.72 12.89 3.90
N ASP A 138 29.15 13.78 3.07
CA ASP A 138 27.84 14.40 3.31
C ASP A 138 26.84 14.09 2.17
N SER A 139 26.48 12.81 2.07
CA SER A 139 25.60 12.25 1.01
C SER A 139 24.24 12.96 0.88
N ALA A 140 23.70 13.50 1.98
CA ALA A 140 22.44 14.24 1.99
C ALA A 140 22.57 15.54 1.18
N LYS A 141 23.66 16.29 1.36
CA LYS A 141 23.89 17.56 0.66
C LYS A 141 24.03 17.39 -0.86
N ILE A 142 24.63 16.28 -1.30
CA ILE A 142 24.76 15.94 -2.73
C ILE A 142 23.38 15.81 -3.37
N THR A 143 22.49 15.11 -2.68
CA THR A 143 21.14 14.82 -3.16
C THR A 143 20.31 16.10 -3.25
N ILE A 144 20.43 17.01 -2.27
CA ILE A 144 19.74 18.31 -2.26
C ILE A 144 20.18 19.21 -3.42
N ASP A 145 21.49 19.33 -3.66
CA ASP A 145 22.01 20.21 -4.72
C ASP A 145 21.63 19.70 -6.12
N ALA A 146 21.68 18.38 -6.34
CA ALA A 146 21.24 17.76 -7.59
C ALA A 146 19.72 17.91 -7.78
N ALA A 147 18.94 17.69 -6.71
CA ALA A 147 17.49 17.90 -6.66
C ALA A 147 17.09 19.33 -7.05
N ALA A 148 17.78 20.34 -6.52
CA ALA A 148 17.54 21.74 -6.86
C ALA A 148 17.89 22.06 -8.32
N ALA A 149 18.96 21.47 -8.85
CA ALA A 149 19.38 21.66 -10.24
C ALA A 149 18.35 21.12 -11.24
N ILE A 150 17.83 19.90 -11.02
CA ILE A 150 16.79 19.34 -11.90
C ILE A 150 15.47 20.12 -11.80
N ASP A 151 15.07 20.57 -10.61
CA ASP A 151 13.84 21.35 -10.45
C ASP A 151 13.95 22.71 -11.16
N ALA A 152 15.09 23.39 -11.05
CA ALA A 152 15.33 24.64 -11.77
C ALA A 152 15.22 24.46 -13.29
N ALA A 153 15.78 23.38 -13.84
CA ALA A 153 15.68 23.07 -15.27
C ALA A 153 14.24 22.71 -15.67
N CYS A 154 13.56 21.93 -14.83
CA CYS A 154 12.16 21.54 -15.02
C CYS A 154 11.18 22.73 -14.97
N LEU A 155 11.54 23.91 -14.44
CA LEU A 155 10.67 25.09 -14.54
C LEU A 155 10.52 25.61 -15.97
N PHE A 156 11.56 25.50 -16.80
CA PHE A 156 11.65 26.22 -18.07
C PHE A 156 11.74 25.32 -19.30
N ASP A 157 12.17 24.05 -19.16
CA ASP A 157 12.37 23.16 -20.30
C ASP A 157 11.35 22.01 -20.34
N GLU A 158 10.41 22.10 -21.29
CA GLU A 158 9.40 21.06 -21.51
C GLU A 158 9.97 19.76 -22.07
N SER A 159 10.96 19.86 -22.96
CA SER A 159 11.59 18.70 -23.58
C SER A 159 12.36 17.90 -22.54
N LEU A 160 13.09 18.59 -21.66
CA LEU A 160 13.79 17.96 -20.54
C LEU A 160 12.81 17.24 -19.60
N ARG A 161 11.70 17.88 -19.21
CA ARG A 161 10.66 17.23 -18.37
C ARG A 161 10.09 15.98 -19.04
N HIS A 162 9.82 16.05 -20.33
CA HIS A 162 9.29 14.93 -21.10
C HIS A 162 10.30 13.77 -21.16
N ASN A 163 11.57 14.07 -21.46
CA ASN A 163 12.65 13.10 -21.50
C ASN A 163 12.88 12.44 -20.13
N ARG A 164 12.86 13.23 -19.05
CA ARG A 164 12.98 12.74 -17.67
C ARG A 164 11.84 11.79 -17.34
N ALA A 165 10.59 12.21 -17.59
CA ALA A 165 9.41 11.38 -17.37
C ALA A 165 9.47 10.05 -18.13
N ARG A 166 9.94 10.09 -19.37
CA ARG A 166 10.14 8.93 -20.22
C ARG A 166 11.18 7.96 -19.65
N SER A 167 12.35 8.45 -19.23
CA SER A 167 13.39 7.63 -18.59
C SER A 167 12.90 6.98 -17.29
N LEU A 168 12.21 7.74 -16.43
CA LEU A 168 11.69 7.23 -15.15
C LEU A 168 10.62 6.15 -15.37
N LEU A 169 9.71 6.36 -16.33
CA LEU A 169 8.72 5.36 -16.70
C LEU A 169 9.39 4.11 -17.27
N ALA A 170 10.40 4.25 -18.14
CA ALA A 170 11.10 3.11 -18.71
C ALA A 170 11.76 2.25 -17.62
N MET A 171 12.45 2.87 -16.66
CA MET A 171 13.06 2.14 -15.54
C MET A 171 12.01 1.40 -14.71
N PHE A 172 10.89 2.07 -14.40
CA PHE A 172 9.78 1.46 -13.67
C PHE A 172 9.18 0.25 -14.41
N LEU A 173 8.88 0.38 -15.71
CA LEU A 173 8.32 -0.70 -16.51
C LEU A 173 9.28 -1.88 -16.64
N HIS A 174 10.57 -1.60 -16.87
CA HIS A 174 11.57 -2.64 -17.11
C HIS A 174 11.94 -3.42 -15.85
N GLU A 175 12.05 -2.74 -14.69
CA GLU A 175 12.67 -3.32 -13.50
C GLU A 175 11.67 -3.63 -12.38
N ILE A 176 10.51 -2.97 -12.37
CA ILE A 176 9.54 -3.06 -11.27
C ILE A 176 8.25 -3.70 -11.77
N GLU A 177 7.49 -3.00 -12.64
CA GLU A 177 6.16 -3.43 -13.06
C GLU A 177 6.22 -4.69 -13.94
N GLY A 178 6.99 -4.64 -15.03
CA GLY A 178 7.06 -5.73 -16.00
C GLY A 178 7.45 -7.07 -15.37
N PRO A 179 8.55 -7.15 -14.60
CA PRO A 179 8.92 -8.39 -13.90
C PRO A 179 7.86 -8.84 -12.88
N GLY A 180 7.19 -7.91 -12.21
CA GLY A 180 6.10 -8.21 -11.26
C GLY A 180 4.88 -8.81 -11.94
N LEU A 181 4.43 -8.23 -13.04
CA LEU A 181 3.25 -8.70 -13.78
C LEU A 181 3.50 -10.03 -14.50
N ARG A 182 4.67 -10.19 -15.13
CA ARG A 182 5.04 -11.46 -15.79
C ARG A 182 5.12 -12.62 -14.79
N ARG A 183 5.66 -12.39 -13.59
CA ARG A 183 5.68 -13.40 -12.51
C ARG A 183 4.28 -13.86 -12.10
N ASN A 184 3.30 -12.98 -12.18
CA ASN A 184 1.91 -13.25 -11.81
C ASN A 184 1.02 -13.60 -13.02
N ASN A 185 1.60 -13.78 -14.21
CA ASN A 185 0.88 -14.06 -15.46
C ASN A 185 -0.23 -13.04 -15.78
N VAL A 186 -0.01 -11.77 -15.40
CA VAL A 186 -0.91 -10.65 -15.68
C VAL A 186 -0.42 -9.96 -16.94
N ILE A 187 -1.33 -9.73 -17.90
CA ILE A 187 -1.06 -8.97 -19.12
C ILE A 187 -1.90 -7.71 -19.06
N ILE A 188 -1.24 -6.55 -19.11
CA ILE A 188 -1.90 -5.25 -19.24
C ILE A 188 -1.41 -4.57 -20.53
N PRO A 189 -2.09 -3.52 -21.02
CA PRO A 189 -1.60 -2.75 -22.16
C PRO A 189 -0.24 -2.09 -21.90
N CYS A 190 0.59 -1.98 -22.95
CA CYS A 190 1.82 -1.18 -22.93
C CYS A 190 2.81 -1.60 -21.81
N MET A 191 3.03 -2.89 -21.56
CA MET A 191 3.97 -3.38 -20.52
C MET A 191 5.45 -3.22 -20.87
N ASP A 192 5.77 -3.23 -22.16
CA ASP A 192 7.15 -3.18 -22.62
C ASP A 192 7.60 -1.73 -22.87
N VAL A 193 8.91 -1.52 -22.80
CA VAL A 193 9.53 -0.24 -23.12
C VAL A 193 9.88 -0.24 -24.62
N ASP A 194 9.11 0.51 -25.41
CA ASP A 194 9.23 0.61 -26.87
C ASP A 194 9.47 2.06 -27.37
N PHE A 195 9.63 2.99 -26.43
CA PHE A 195 9.77 4.42 -26.69
C PHE A 195 11.18 4.98 -26.40
N LEU A 196 12.18 4.12 -26.17
CA LEU A 196 13.59 4.49 -26.01
C LEU A 196 14.41 4.23 -27.28
N SER A 197 15.40 5.09 -27.56
CA SER A 197 16.41 4.81 -28.58
C SER A 197 17.41 3.75 -28.09
N ASP A 198 18.18 3.15 -29.02
CA ASP A 198 19.19 2.15 -28.66
C ASP A 198 20.30 2.72 -27.76
N GLU A 199 20.66 3.99 -27.94
CA GLU A 199 21.65 4.68 -27.11
C GLU A 199 21.14 4.87 -25.69
N GLU A 200 19.90 5.34 -25.54
CA GLU A 200 19.25 5.54 -24.24
C GLU A 200 19.03 4.22 -23.52
N TRP A 201 18.61 3.20 -24.25
CA TRP A 201 18.52 1.84 -23.73
C TRP A 201 19.87 1.36 -23.21
N GLY A 202 20.95 1.58 -23.98
CA GLY A 202 22.30 1.21 -23.58
C GLY A 202 22.74 1.85 -22.27
N VAL A 203 22.42 3.14 -22.09
CA VAL A 203 22.74 3.87 -20.85
C VAL A 203 21.91 3.37 -19.67
N LEU A 204 20.61 3.16 -19.86
CA LEU A 204 19.72 2.76 -18.78
C LEU A 204 19.88 1.29 -18.40
N PHE A 205 19.97 0.37 -19.34
CA PHE A 205 19.86 -1.07 -19.08
C PHE A 205 21.10 -1.86 -19.51
N GLY A 206 22.10 -1.22 -20.13
CA GLY A 206 23.28 -1.88 -20.69
C GLY A 206 23.04 -2.47 -22.09
N SER A 207 24.06 -3.14 -22.63
CA SER A 207 23.98 -3.72 -23.98
C SER A 207 22.90 -4.81 -24.08
N LYS A 208 22.17 -4.80 -25.21
CA LYS A 208 21.07 -5.71 -25.59
C LYS A 208 21.39 -7.22 -25.54
N ASN A 209 22.61 -7.64 -25.21
CA ASN A 209 23.00 -9.05 -25.10
C ASN A 209 22.36 -9.79 -23.92
N ASN A 210 21.74 -9.08 -22.96
CA ASN A 210 20.96 -9.69 -21.88
C ASN A 210 19.49 -9.96 -22.24
N ARG A 211 19.08 -9.70 -23.49
CA ARG A 211 17.68 -9.86 -23.93
C ARG A 211 17.24 -11.32 -24.07
N GLU A 212 18.19 -12.26 -24.12
CA GLU A 212 17.94 -13.69 -24.37
C GLU A 212 17.88 -14.56 -23.10
N GLU A 213 18.29 -14.08 -21.91
CA GLU A 213 18.22 -14.91 -20.69
C GLU A 213 16.84 -14.90 -20.01
N MET A 214 15.93 -14.00 -20.39
CA MET A 214 14.57 -13.94 -19.82
C MET A 214 13.45 -14.33 -20.79
N ASN A 215 13.79 -14.69 -22.04
CA ASN A 215 12.82 -15.01 -23.09
C ASN A 215 13.12 -16.35 -23.77
N ASP A 216 13.05 -17.48 -23.05
CA ASP A 216 12.59 -18.73 -23.67
C ASP A 216 12.14 -19.79 -22.63
N PRO A 217 11.00 -20.48 -22.85
CA PRO A 217 10.55 -21.58 -22.01
C PRO A 217 11.01 -22.92 -22.61
N LYS A 218 12.11 -23.50 -22.11
CA LYS A 218 12.22 -24.94 -21.70
C LYS A 218 13.66 -25.48 -21.61
N SER A 219 13.87 -26.15 -20.47
CA SER A 219 14.68 -27.35 -20.20
C SER A 219 16.20 -27.29 -20.34
N SER A 220 16.87 -27.38 -19.19
CA SER A 220 17.87 -28.43 -19.00
C SER A 220 17.53 -29.20 -17.71
N GLY A 221 17.45 -30.52 -17.85
CA GLY A 221 17.25 -31.44 -16.74
C GLY A 221 18.57 -31.88 -16.12
N ALA A 222 18.40 -32.64 -15.02
CA ALA A 222 19.39 -33.22 -14.12
C ALA A 222 19.85 -32.26 -13.00
N ALA A 223 19.75 -32.57 -11.70
CA ALA A 223 19.60 -33.86 -11.06
C ALA A 223 18.78 -33.73 -9.76
N VAL A 224 17.91 -34.72 -9.54
CA VAL A 224 17.27 -35.00 -8.24
C VAL A 224 18.39 -35.38 -7.26
N ALA A 225 18.85 -34.42 -6.47
CA ALA A 225 19.63 -34.68 -5.28
C ALA A 225 18.66 -34.74 -4.09
N SER A 226 18.23 -35.95 -3.79
CA SER A 226 17.53 -36.32 -2.56
C SER A 226 18.36 -35.83 -1.37
N LYS A 227 17.98 -34.70 -0.77
CA LYS A 227 18.54 -34.29 0.53
C LYS A 227 17.86 -35.10 1.60
N LYS A 228 18.59 -36.15 1.97
CA LYS A 228 18.46 -36.99 3.15
C LYS A 228 18.03 -36.15 4.35
N GLU A 229 16.88 -36.51 4.91
CA GLU A 229 16.50 -36.24 6.28
C GLU A 229 17.71 -36.50 7.17
N THR A 230 18.16 -35.46 7.85
CA THR A 230 18.99 -35.62 9.05
C THR A 230 18.20 -34.98 10.16
N SER A 231 17.42 -35.83 10.81
CA SER A 231 16.86 -35.62 12.14
C SER A 231 17.94 -35.09 13.08
N SER A 232 17.81 -33.83 13.49
CA SER A 232 18.21 -33.43 14.83
C SER A 232 16.93 -33.36 15.65
N GLU A 233 16.56 -34.52 16.21
CA GLU A 233 15.76 -34.59 17.42
C GLU A 233 16.53 -33.82 18.50
N ILE A 234 16.22 -32.54 18.65
CA ILE A 234 16.26 -31.90 19.96
C ILE A 234 14.80 -31.86 20.37
N ALA A 235 14.46 -32.77 21.27
CA ALA A 235 13.20 -32.75 21.98
C ALA A 235 13.09 -31.38 22.68
N ASP A 236 12.24 -30.51 22.13
CA ASP A 236 11.70 -29.38 22.86
C ASP A 236 10.21 -29.65 23.01
N GLU A 237 9.80 -29.74 24.27
CA GLU A 237 8.43 -29.98 24.69
C GLU A 237 7.49 -29.00 23.99
N ASN A 238 6.29 -29.47 23.64
CA ASN A 238 5.20 -28.69 23.03
C ASN A 238 4.86 -27.40 23.79
N LEU A 239 5.65 -26.34 23.62
CA LEU A 239 5.21 -24.98 23.87
C LEU A 239 4.41 -24.58 22.64
N ALA A 240 3.10 -24.83 22.68
CA ALA A 240 2.17 -24.37 21.65
C ALA A 240 2.43 -22.89 21.40
N ARG A 241 2.83 -22.55 20.18
CA ARG A 241 3.10 -21.18 19.75
C ARG A 241 1.89 -20.31 20.13
N PRO A 242 2.09 -19.18 20.84
CA PRO A 242 0.97 -18.35 21.30
C PRO A 242 0.15 -17.85 20.11
N SER A 243 -1.18 -17.78 20.30
CA SER A 243 -2.08 -17.21 19.32
C SER A 243 -1.73 -15.74 19.02
N LEU A 244 -1.93 -15.31 17.78
CA LEU A 244 -1.75 -13.91 17.34
C LEU A 244 -2.92 -13.00 17.76
N HIS A 245 -4.07 -13.57 18.09
CA HIS A 245 -5.28 -12.80 18.35
C HIS A 245 -5.20 -11.90 19.58
N PRO A 246 -4.65 -12.32 20.74
CA PRO A 246 -4.56 -11.44 21.91
C PRO A 246 -3.87 -10.10 21.62
N ILE A 247 -2.72 -10.11 20.94
CA ILE A 247 -1.99 -8.89 20.57
C ILE A 247 -2.79 -8.07 19.54
N THR A 248 -3.43 -8.73 18.58
CA THR A 248 -4.28 -8.05 17.61
C THR A 248 -5.46 -7.34 18.30
N ILE A 249 -6.06 -7.98 19.30
CA ILE A 249 -7.16 -7.41 20.10
C ILE A 249 -6.65 -6.25 20.95
N ASP A 250 -5.49 -6.39 21.61
CA ASP A 250 -4.85 -5.30 22.37
C ASP A 250 -4.67 -4.05 21.48
N ALA A 251 -4.21 -4.24 20.24
CA ALA A 251 -4.04 -3.16 19.28
C ALA A 251 -5.37 -2.51 18.88
N ILE A 252 -6.39 -3.29 18.54
CA ILE A 252 -7.71 -2.76 18.14
C ILE A 252 -8.36 -2.03 19.34
N GLU A 253 -8.18 -2.54 20.55
CA GLU A 253 -8.64 -1.90 21.79
C GLU A 253 -7.94 -0.56 22.02
N GLU A 254 -6.61 -0.48 21.83
CA GLU A 254 -5.85 0.78 21.91
C GLU A 254 -6.31 1.76 20.82
N ALA A 255 -6.54 1.28 19.60
CA ALA A 255 -7.09 2.09 18.51
C ALA A 255 -8.46 2.67 18.85
N PHE A 256 -9.34 1.91 19.51
CA PHE A 256 -10.63 2.43 19.94
C PHE A 256 -10.52 3.55 20.96
N ARG A 257 -9.59 3.43 21.91
CA ARG A 257 -9.32 4.48 22.90
C ARG A 257 -8.71 5.73 22.27
N LEU A 258 -7.97 5.59 21.18
CA LEU A 258 -7.45 6.73 20.42
C LEU A 258 -8.55 7.36 19.55
N ARG A 259 -9.39 6.55 18.91
CA ARG A 259 -10.55 7.01 18.11
C ARG A 259 -11.48 7.88 18.96
N SER A 260 -11.74 7.48 20.20
CA SER A 260 -12.62 8.22 21.10
C SER A 260 -12.08 9.58 21.54
N GLN A 261 -10.77 9.83 21.41
CA GLN A 261 -10.16 11.13 21.70
C GLN A 261 -10.40 12.17 20.60
N ASN A 262 -10.91 11.77 19.42
CA ASN A 262 -11.24 12.67 18.32
C ASN A 262 -10.11 13.62 17.93
N MET A 263 -8.87 13.11 17.90
CA MET A 263 -7.73 13.92 17.51
C MET A 263 -7.74 14.18 16.00
N SER A 264 -7.94 15.43 15.60
CA SER A 264 -7.98 15.86 14.19
C SER A 264 -6.66 15.66 13.44
N THR A 265 -5.54 15.53 14.17
CA THR A 265 -4.20 15.37 13.58
C THR A 265 -3.83 13.91 13.29
N SER A 266 -4.56 12.94 13.83
CA SER A 266 -4.34 11.50 13.56
C SER A 266 -5.67 10.75 13.69
N PRO A 267 -6.64 11.07 12.82
CA PRO A 267 -8.01 10.59 12.95
C PRO A 267 -8.08 9.09 12.62
N LEU A 268 -8.72 8.29 13.47
CA LEU A 268 -9.03 6.87 13.19
C LEU A 268 -10.46 6.67 12.65
N ARG A 269 -11.11 7.77 12.26
CA ARG A 269 -12.41 7.84 11.57
C ARG A 269 -12.58 9.24 11.00
N LEU A 270 -13.59 9.45 10.16
CA LEU A 270 -13.99 10.80 9.78
C LEU A 270 -14.51 11.57 11.01
N ILE A 271 -13.92 12.74 11.29
CA ILE A 271 -14.31 13.60 12.43
C ILE A 271 -15.11 14.80 11.94
N ASP A 272 -14.78 15.33 10.77
CA ASP A 272 -15.46 16.45 10.13
C ASP A 272 -15.40 16.37 8.60
N ALA A 273 -15.99 17.34 7.91
CA ALA A 273 -15.99 17.43 6.45
C ALA A 273 -14.63 17.79 5.83
N GLN A 274 -13.62 18.10 6.65
CA GLN A 274 -12.25 18.39 6.21
C GLN A 274 -11.35 17.15 6.33
N THR A 275 -11.73 16.18 7.16
CA THR A 275 -11.05 14.91 7.30
C THR A 275 -11.34 14.06 6.07
N GLU A 276 -10.33 13.73 5.27
CA GLU A 276 -10.49 12.83 4.13
C GLU A 276 -10.25 11.38 4.57
N TRP A 277 -10.89 10.40 3.91
CA TRP A 277 -10.68 8.98 4.22
C TRP A 277 -9.22 8.55 4.08
N CYS A 278 -8.43 9.23 3.24
CA CYS A 278 -6.99 8.97 3.13
C CYS A 278 -6.23 9.31 4.43
N ASP A 279 -6.62 10.36 5.15
CA ASP A 279 -6.01 10.74 6.44
C ASP A 279 -6.30 9.67 7.50
N VAL A 280 -7.51 9.10 7.44
CA VAL A 280 -7.94 8.00 8.29
C VAL A 280 -7.15 6.72 7.99
N HIS A 281 -7.05 6.35 6.71
CA HIS A 281 -6.27 5.19 6.29
C HIS A 281 -4.80 5.29 6.72
N TYR A 282 -4.19 6.46 6.51
CA TYR A 282 -2.81 6.70 6.91
C TYR A 282 -2.61 6.59 8.42
N SER A 283 -3.50 7.20 9.21
CA SER A 283 -3.46 7.15 10.67
C SER A 283 -3.61 5.72 11.19
N ILE A 284 -4.43 4.89 10.54
CA ILE A 284 -4.59 3.46 10.86
C ILE A 284 -3.30 2.68 10.59
N ILE A 285 -2.67 2.89 9.43
CA ILE A 285 -1.40 2.21 9.08
C ILE A 285 -0.30 2.62 10.06
N LYS A 286 -0.14 3.93 10.32
CA LYS A 286 0.85 4.43 11.29
C LYS A 286 0.58 3.96 12.71
N PHE A 287 -0.68 3.85 13.10
CA PHE A 287 -1.06 3.27 14.37
C PHE A 287 -0.58 1.81 14.45
N ALA A 288 -0.85 0.99 13.42
CA ALA A 288 -0.42 -0.41 13.38
C ALA A 288 1.11 -0.53 13.43
N ASP A 289 1.84 0.26 12.63
CA ASP A 289 3.32 0.28 12.62
C ASP A 289 3.87 0.62 14.01
N ARG A 290 3.44 1.73 14.61
CA ARG A 290 3.90 2.16 15.95
C ARG A 290 3.52 1.18 17.04
N PHE A 291 2.38 0.51 16.91
CA PHE A 291 1.99 -0.53 17.85
C PHE A 291 2.94 -1.72 17.76
N LEU A 292 3.28 -2.17 16.55
CA LEU A 292 4.18 -3.29 16.30
C LEU A 292 5.65 -2.98 16.58
N GLU A 293 6.08 -1.71 16.48
CA GLU A 293 7.41 -1.26 16.89
C GLU A 293 7.75 -1.60 18.36
N LYS A 294 6.73 -1.68 19.22
CA LYS A 294 6.87 -2.12 20.62
C LYS A 294 7.36 -3.57 20.71
N TYR A 295 7.13 -4.39 19.68
CA TYR A 295 7.45 -5.81 19.64
C TYR A 295 8.65 -6.14 18.73
N THR A 296 9.15 -5.18 17.95
CA THR A 296 10.36 -5.33 17.11
C THR A 296 11.64 -4.80 17.77
N ASN A 297 11.54 -3.84 18.70
CA ASN A 297 12.69 -3.10 19.24
C ASN A 297 13.33 -3.65 20.54
N HIS A 298 13.05 -4.89 20.95
CA HIS A 298 13.62 -5.48 22.18
C HIS A 298 15.03 -6.08 22.00
N GLY A 299 15.92 -5.38 21.29
CA GLY A 299 17.34 -5.74 21.18
C GLY A 299 18.21 -5.28 22.35
N SER A 300 17.70 -4.52 23.33
CA SER A 300 18.54 -3.93 24.38
C SER A 300 17.77 -3.49 25.63
N LYS A 301 17.24 -4.43 26.40
CA LYS A 301 17.14 -4.33 27.87
C LYS A 301 16.69 -5.67 28.44
N VAL A 302 17.66 -6.41 28.96
CA VAL A 302 17.48 -7.57 29.82
C VAL A 302 16.69 -7.12 31.06
N ASN A 303 15.45 -7.60 31.21
CA ASN A 303 15.02 -8.29 32.43
C ASN A 303 13.60 -8.83 32.31
N THR A 304 13.44 -10.03 32.88
CA THR A 304 12.20 -10.76 33.20
C THR A 304 11.52 -11.56 32.09
N SER A 305 11.82 -12.87 32.11
CA SER A 305 11.00 -14.04 31.74
C SER A 305 10.48 -14.14 30.30
N TYR A 306 11.11 -15.01 29.50
CA TYR A 306 10.53 -15.68 28.33
C TYR A 306 9.69 -14.78 27.40
N GLU A 307 10.23 -13.65 26.94
CA GLU A 307 9.59 -12.89 25.87
C GLU A 307 9.71 -13.68 24.57
N PHE A 308 8.56 -14.21 24.12
CA PHE A 308 8.40 -14.87 22.85
C PHE A 308 8.76 -13.88 21.72
N GLN A 309 9.74 -14.21 20.89
CA GLN A 309 10.14 -13.36 19.78
C GLN A 309 9.23 -13.64 18.58
N TRP A 310 8.45 -12.63 18.17
CA TRP A 310 7.59 -12.71 16.99
C TRP A 310 8.42 -12.73 15.71
N THR A 311 8.00 -13.55 14.75
CA THR A 311 8.57 -13.57 13.40
C THR A 311 8.01 -12.44 12.55
N GLU A 312 8.72 -12.10 11.48
CA GLU A 312 8.28 -11.07 10.52
C GLU A 312 6.91 -11.42 9.91
N GLU A 313 6.68 -12.68 9.56
CA GLU A 313 5.39 -13.14 9.01
C GLU A 313 4.24 -13.05 10.03
N GLU A 314 4.50 -13.29 11.32
CA GLU A 314 3.51 -13.11 12.38
C GLU A 314 3.19 -11.63 12.61
N LEU A 315 4.20 -10.77 12.64
CA LEU A 315 4.01 -9.33 12.77
C LEU A 315 3.26 -8.76 11.56
N GLN A 316 3.56 -9.24 10.35
CA GLN A 316 2.84 -8.88 9.14
C GLN A 316 1.38 -9.33 9.21
N THR A 317 1.12 -10.53 9.73
CA THR A 317 -0.25 -11.05 9.93
C THR A 317 -1.01 -10.19 10.94
N ILE A 318 -0.40 -9.86 12.08
CA ILE A 318 -0.99 -9.00 13.10
C ILE A 318 -1.28 -7.61 12.51
N GLY A 319 -0.31 -7.01 11.83
CA GLY A 319 -0.46 -5.70 11.18
C GLY A 319 -1.56 -5.68 10.14
N GLY A 320 -1.61 -6.70 9.28
CA GLY A 320 -2.66 -6.86 8.27
C GLY A 320 -4.06 -6.95 8.89
N ARG A 321 -4.21 -7.64 10.03
CA ARG A 321 -5.48 -7.72 10.76
C ARG A 321 -5.86 -6.41 11.43
N ILE A 322 -4.93 -5.71 12.07
CA ILE A 322 -5.17 -4.40 12.67
C ILE A 322 -5.69 -3.43 11.60
N VAL A 323 -4.95 -3.31 10.49
CA VAL A 323 -5.31 -2.43 9.37
C VAL A 323 -6.63 -2.88 8.75
N GLY A 324 -6.79 -4.17 8.48
CA GLY A 324 -7.98 -4.74 7.87
C GLY A 324 -9.27 -4.51 8.67
N VAL A 325 -9.20 -4.62 10.00
CA VAL A 325 -10.32 -4.32 10.91
C VAL A 325 -10.59 -2.82 10.95
N LEU A 326 -9.57 -2.00 11.21
CA LEU A 326 -9.77 -0.56 11.43
C LEU A 326 -10.21 0.17 10.15
N MET A 327 -9.73 -0.23 8.97
CA MET A 327 -10.17 0.34 7.70
C MET A 327 -11.62 0.02 7.35
N ARG A 328 -12.17 -1.06 7.91
CA ARG A 328 -13.55 -1.51 7.67
C ARG A 328 -14.42 -1.33 8.91
N LEU A 329 -13.98 -0.48 9.82
CA LEU A 329 -14.56 -0.44 11.15
C LEU A 329 -16.03 -0.07 11.11
N ASP A 330 -16.42 0.93 10.33
CA ASP A 330 -17.82 1.36 10.22
C ASP A 330 -18.71 0.24 9.62
N ASP A 331 -18.21 -0.52 8.64
CA ASP A 331 -18.92 -1.65 8.03
C ASP A 331 -19.09 -2.81 9.03
N LEU A 332 -18.01 -3.16 9.73
CA LEU A 332 -18.02 -4.22 10.76
C LEU A 332 -18.91 -3.84 11.94
N GLU A 333 -18.86 -2.57 12.35
CA GLU A 333 -19.68 -2.00 13.41
C GLU A 333 -21.15 -2.01 13.04
N TRP A 334 -21.49 -1.61 11.81
CA TRP A 334 -22.85 -1.66 11.30
C TRP A 334 -23.36 -3.10 11.22
N GLU A 335 -22.58 -4.00 10.64
CA GLU A 335 -22.97 -5.40 10.45
C GLU A 335 -23.20 -6.08 11.80
N TRP A 336 -22.33 -5.86 12.79
CA TRP A 336 -22.52 -6.41 14.12
C TRP A 336 -23.82 -5.95 14.77
N ASN A 337 -24.10 -4.64 14.77
CA ASN A 337 -25.34 -4.12 15.33
C ASN A 337 -26.55 -4.74 14.61
N ASN A 338 -26.51 -4.75 13.27
CA ASN A 338 -27.59 -5.27 12.46
C ASN A 338 -27.87 -6.75 12.78
N ARG A 339 -26.83 -7.58 12.95
CA ARG A 339 -26.99 -8.98 13.30
C ARG A 339 -27.54 -9.19 14.70
N VAL A 340 -27.05 -8.45 15.70
CA VAL A 340 -27.58 -8.54 17.07
C VAL A 340 -29.06 -8.10 17.10
N CYS A 341 -29.39 -6.97 16.49
CA CYS A 341 -30.74 -6.39 16.54
C CYS A 341 -31.78 -7.13 15.72
N THR A 342 -31.37 -7.78 14.62
CA THR A 342 -32.27 -8.63 13.83
C THR A 342 -32.35 -10.07 14.34
N SER A 343 -31.55 -10.43 15.34
CA SER A 343 -31.60 -11.75 15.97
C SER A 343 -32.62 -11.78 17.12
N SER A 344 -33.01 -13.00 17.50
CA SER A 344 -33.81 -13.25 18.69
C SER A 344 -33.13 -12.84 20.00
N LEU A 345 -31.84 -12.47 19.98
CA LEU A 345 -31.09 -12.00 21.15
C LEU A 345 -31.43 -10.56 21.56
N ALA A 346 -32.15 -9.77 20.76
CA ALA A 346 -32.50 -8.38 21.06
C ALA A 346 -33.99 -8.12 21.35
N GLY A 347 -34.82 -9.17 21.42
CA GLY A 347 -36.26 -9.07 21.69
C GLY A 347 -36.63 -8.94 23.18
N PRO A 348 -37.93 -8.83 23.52
CA PRO A 348 -38.41 -8.85 24.92
C PRO A 348 -38.06 -10.15 25.66
N ASP A 349 -37.76 -11.24 24.93
CA ASP A 349 -37.23 -12.51 25.44
C ASP A 349 -35.70 -12.61 25.26
N SER A 350 -34.99 -11.48 25.20
CA SER A 350 -33.53 -11.42 25.04
C SER A 350 -32.83 -12.28 26.09
N LEU A 351 -32.04 -13.24 25.63
CA LEU A 351 -31.21 -14.11 26.48
C LEU A 351 -30.08 -13.33 27.18
N ILE A 352 -29.73 -12.13 26.70
CA ILE A 352 -28.67 -11.28 27.27
C ILE A 352 -29.30 -9.97 27.78
N PRO A 353 -29.43 -9.79 29.10
CA PRO A 353 -29.93 -8.55 29.68
C PRO A 353 -29.21 -7.29 29.16
N HIS A 354 -29.94 -6.22 28.88
CA HIS A 354 -29.40 -4.95 28.33
C HIS A 354 -28.19 -4.39 29.09
N HIS A 355 -28.12 -4.59 30.41
CA HIS A 355 -26.99 -4.12 31.22
C HIS A 355 -25.68 -4.86 30.95
N LEU A 356 -25.73 -6.05 30.33
CA LEU A 356 -24.56 -6.86 29.96
C LEU A 356 -24.13 -6.68 28.49
N TRP A 357 -24.86 -5.90 27.69
CA TRP A 357 -24.56 -5.75 26.25
C TRP A 357 -23.18 -5.15 26.01
N LYS A 358 -22.74 -4.23 26.88
CA LYS A 358 -21.43 -3.60 26.73
C LYS A 358 -20.29 -4.60 26.94
N SER A 359 -20.34 -5.38 28.02
CA SER A 359 -19.30 -6.35 28.36
C SER A 359 -19.37 -7.63 27.54
N THR A 360 -20.54 -8.03 27.08
CA THR A 360 -20.74 -9.31 26.38
C THR A 360 -20.72 -9.17 24.86
N LEU A 361 -21.36 -8.11 24.35
CA LEU A 361 -21.54 -7.90 22.91
C LEU A 361 -20.69 -6.74 22.40
N GLY A 362 -20.02 -5.95 23.25
CA GLY A 362 -19.33 -4.74 22.80
C GLY A 362 -20.28 -3.71 22.18
N LEU A 363 -21.57 -3.74 22.54
CA LEU A 363 -22.61 -2.83 22.04
C LEU A 363 -23.16 -1.93 23.14
N HIS A 364 -23.32 -0.65 22.83
CA HIS A 364 -23.92 0.30 23.74
C HIS A 364 -25.45 0.25 23.60
N PRO A 365 -26.22 -0.17 24.63
CA PRO A 365 -27.67 -0.38 24.50
C PRO A 365 -28.44 0.91 24.19
N GLY A 366 -27.91 2.07 24.60
CA GLY A 366 -28.46 3.39 24.26
C GLY A 366 -27.96 4.00 22.94
N ASN A 367 -27.17 3.27 22.14
CA ASN A 367 -26.61 3.77 20.88
C ASN A 367 -26.49 2.66 19.82
N ILE A 368 -27.51 1.81 19.74
CA ILE A 368 -27.55 0.64 18.84
C ILE A 368 -27.46 1.05 17.37
N GLU A 369 -28.17 2.10 16.98
CA GLU A 369 -28.15 2.65 15.62
C GLU A 369 -26.89 3.50 15.33
N GLN A 370 -26.01 3.66 16.33
CA GLN A 370 -24.78 4.47 16.25
C GLN A 370 -25.01 5.95 15.90
N ASN A 371 -26.22 6.46 16.12
CA ASN A 371 -26.59 7.85 15.83
C ASN A 371 -25.87 8.88 16.73
N CYS A 372 -25.31 8.47 17.87
CA CYS A 372 -24.62 9.36 18.80
C CYS A 372 -23.17 8.93 19.02
N THR A 373 -22.27 9.48 18.20
CA THR A 373 -20.83 9.25 18.26
C THR A 373 -20.25 9.53 19.66
N LEU A 374 -20.71 10.60 20.32
CA LEU A 374 -20.23 10.99 21.65
C LEU A 374 -20.53 9.92 22.72
N THR A 375 -21.69 9.26 22.65
CA THR A 375 -22.05 8.18 23.58
C THR A 375 -21.13 6.98 23.42
N LEU A 376 -20.78 6.64 22.18
CA LEU A 376 -19.83 5.57 21.90
C LEU A 376 -18.42 5.92 22.41
N ASP A 377 -17.93 7.12 22.08
CA ASP A 377 -16.59 7.58 22.48
C ASP A 377 -16.42 7.62 24.00
N THR A 378 -17.46 8.09 24.70
CA THR A 378 -17.46 8.15 26.16
C THR A 378 -17.32 6.75 26.75
N ALA A 379 -18.06 5.77 26.22
CA ALA A 379 -17.99 4.39 26.68
C ALA A 379 -16.63 3.75 26.33
N LEU A 380 -16.09 3.99 25.12
CA LEU A 380 -14.77 3.51 24.72
C LEU A 380 -13.64 4.07 25.60
N SER A 381 -13.79 5.31 26.07
CA SER A 381 -12.78 5.99 26.90
C SER A 381 -12.87 5.61 28.39
N THR A 382 -14.07 5.35 28.91
CA THR A 382 -14.30 5.19 30.36
C THR A 382 -14.52 3.75 30.80
N GLU A 383 -15.03 2.87 29.93
CA GLU A 383 -15.43 1.51 30.28
C GLU A 383 -14.43 0.50 29.71
N LYS A 384 -13.53 0.00 30.56
CA LYS A 384 -12.41 -0.87 30.15
C LYS A 384 -12.89 -2.13 29.40
N ASP A 385 -13.91 -2.79 29.92
CA ASP A 385 -14.42 -4.05 29.36
C ASP A 385 -15.18 -3.84 28.05
N PHE A 386 -15.74 -2.65 27.84
CA PHE A 386 -16.47 -2.32 26.62
C PHE A 386 -15.55 -2.24 25.40
N ALA A 387 -14.42 -1.54 25.51
CA ALA A 387 -13.44 -1.44 24.43
C ALA A 387 -12.87 -2.81 24.05
N ARG A 388 -12.57 -3.64 25.06
CA ARG A 388 -12.07 -5.01 24.87
C ARG A 388 -13.10 -5.89 24.16
N ALA A 389 -14.31 -5.97 24.70
CA ALA A 389 -15.38 -6.78 24.13
C ALA A 389 -15.66 -6.36 22.69
N ARG A 390 -15.69 -5.05 22.42
CA ARG A 390 -15.88 -4.54 21.05
C ARG A 390 -14.73 -4.93 20.11
N ALA A 391 -13.47 -4.87 20.57
CA ALA A 391 -12.31 -5.24 19.77
C ALA A 391 -12.35 -6.73 19.37
N GLU A 392 -12.72 -7.60 20.31
CA GLU A 392 -12.93 -9.02 20.03
C GLU A 392 -14.02 -9.23 18.97
N ARG A 393 -15.17 -8.56 19.09
CA ARG A 393 -16.27 -8.72 18.12
C ARG A 393 -15.89 -8.22 16.74
N MET A 394 -15.18 -7.10 16.62
CA MET A 394 -14.72 -6.60 15.32
C MET A 394 -13.68 -7.53 14.68
N LEU A 395 -12.70 -8.00 15.45
CA LEU A 395 -11.71 -8.95 14.93
C LEU A 395 -12.39 -10.26 14.50
N ALA A 396 -13.28 -10.81 15.31
CA ALA A 396 -13.95 -12.06 14.98
C ALA A 396 -14.84 -11.95 13.73
N LEU A 397 -15.56 -10.83 13.57
CA LEU A 397 -16.32 -10.55 12.35
C LEU A 397 -15.42 -10.43 11.12
N PHE A 398 -14.29 -9.74 11.24
CA PHE A 398 -13.31 -9.64 10.16
C PHE A 398 -12.76 -11.01 9.77
N LEU A 399 -12.32 -11.81 10.74
CA LEU A 399 -11.79 -13.14 10.50
C LEU A 399 -12.82 -14.04 9.80
N THR A 400 -14.07 -14.02 10.27
CA THR A 400 -15.13 -14.93 9.81
C THR A 400 -15.71 -14.52 8.46
N ASN A 401 -15.85 -13.22 8.17
CA ASN A 401 -16.54 -12.73 6.98
C ASN A 401 -15.60 -12.25 5.87
N ILE A 402 -14.32 -12.02 6.17
CA ILE A 402 -13.38 -11.42 5.23
C ILE A 402 -12.13 -12.28 5.08
N GLU A 403 -11.37 -12.50 6.16
CA GLU A 403 -10.08 -13.19 6.07
C GLU A 403 -10.23 -14.68 5.71
N ALA A 404 -11.00 -15.44 6.48
CA ALA A 404 -11.17 -16.88 6.25
C ALA A 404 -11.76 -17.19 4.87
N PRO A 405 -12.87 -16.54 4.42
CA PRO A 405 -13.38 -16.77 3.07
C PRO A 405 -12.38 -16.38 1.97
N GLY A 406 -11.58 -15.32 2.20
CA GLY A 406 -10.54 -14.88 1.26
C GLY A 406 -9.40 -15.90 1.13
N LEU A 407 -8.97 -16.48 2.24
CA LEU A 407 -7.93 -17.51 2.30
C LEU A 407 -8.41 -18.86 1.75
N GLU A 408 -9.65 -19.24 2.05
CA GLU A 408 -10.28 -20.43 1.45
C GLU A 408 -10.35 -20.30 -0.09
N ALA A 409 -10.70 -19.11 -0.59
CA ALA A 409 -10.75 -18.85 -2.03
C ALA A 409 -9.36 -18.84 -2.69
N SER A 410 -8.31 -18.39 -1.99
CA SER A 410 -6.93 -18.38 -2.51
C SER A 410 -6.18 -19.70 -2.29
N GLY A 411 -6.72 -20.62 -1.48
CA GLY A 411 -6.05 -21.86 -1.09
C GLY A 411 -4.82 -21.64 -0.21
N GLN A 412 -4.73 -20.48 0.45
CA GLN A 412 -3.62 -20.11 1.31
C GLN A 412 -3.98 -20.34 2.77
N GLU A 413 -2.98 -20.66 3.59
CA GLU A 413 -3.09 -20.65 5.04
C GLU A 413 -2.34 -19.44 5.61
N VAL A 414 -2.82 -18.92 6.73
CA VAL A 414 -2.17 -17.82 7.45
C VAL A 414 -1.66 -18.31 8.80
N ILE A 415 -0.52 -17.77 9.21
CA ILE A 415 0.07 -18.08 10.51
C ILE A 415 -0.89 -17.65 11.62
N GLY A 416 -1.03 -18.50 12.65
CA GLY A 416 -1.96 -18.27 13.75
C GLY A 416 -3.43 -18.58 13.44
N GLY A 417 -3.76 -18.96 12.19
CA GLY A 417 -5.10 -19.37 11.76
C GLY A 417 -6.12 -18.23 11.69
N SER A 418 -7.21 -18.43 10.95
CA SER A 418 -8.24 -17.40 10.67
C SER A 418 -9.57 -17.62 11.38
N HIS A 419 -9.58 -18.44 12.42
CA HIS A 419 -10.79 -18.74 13.20
C HIS A 419 -10.80 -17.95 14.51
N PRO A 420 -11.94 -17.38 14.91
CA PRO A 420 -12.08 -16.63 16.16
C PRO A 420 -12.13 -17.56 17.39
N ASN A 421 -11.01 -18.21 17.71
CA ASN A 421 -10.88 -19.15 18.84
C ASN A 421 -10.87 -18.48 20.23
N PHE A 422 -10.98 -17.15 20.28
CA PHE A 422 -11.04 -16.33 21.50
C PHE A 422 -12.48 -15.96 21.89
N ILE A 423 -13.49 -16.37 21.12
CA ILE A 423 -14.90 -16.27 21.50
C ILE A 423 -15.41 -17.66 21.87
N GLU A 424 -15.74 -17.85 23.14
CA GLU A 424 -16.16 -19.16 23.67
C GLU A 424 -17.65 -19.44 23.47
N ASP A 425 -18.48 -18.39 23.36
CA ASP A 425 -19.93 -18.50 23.24
C ASP A 425 -20.35 -18.90 21.81
N PRO A 426 -20.87 -20.13 21.59
CA PRO A 426 -21.27 -20.60 20.27
C PRO A 426 -22.39 -19.78 19.66
N MET A 427 -23.27 -19.17 20.46
CA MET A 427 -24.36 -18.35 19.95
C MET A 427 -23.83 -17.04 19.35
N GLN A 428 -22.80 -16.46 19.98
CA GLN A 428 -22.14 -15.26 19.45
C GLN A 428 -21.37 -15.58 18.16
N LEU A 429 -20.70 -16.73 18.12
CA LEU A 429 -20.05 -17.21 16.90
C LEU A 429 -21.04 -17.45 15.76
N GLU A 430 -22.20 -18.06 16.04
CA GLU A 430 -23.26 -18.27 15.06
C GLU A 430 -23.76 -16.94 14.46
N LEU A 431 -23.93 -15.91 15.30
CA LEU A 431 -24.25 -14.57 14.81
C LEU A 431 -23.16 -13.99 13.88
N MET A 432 -21.90 -14.37 14.05
CA MET A 432 -20.79 -13.87 13.23
C MET A 432 -20.61 -14.59 11.91
N MET A 433 -21.28 -15.72 11.70
CA MET A 433 -21.24 -16.45 10.43
C MET A 433 -22.01 -15.73 9.32
N PRO A 434 -21.52 -15.77 8.07
CA PRO A 434 -22.27 -15.24 6.93
C PRO A 434 -23.63 -15.94 6.84
N ARG A 435 -24.72 -15.16 6.74
CA ARG A 435 -26.04 -15.76 6.53
C ARG A 435 -26.09 -16.38 5.12
N PRO A 436 -26.55 -17.63 4.96
CA PRO A 436 -26.73 -18.21 3.63
C PRO A 436 -27.68 -17.33 2.83
N LYS A 437 -27.26 -16.94 1.61
CA LYS A 437 -28.13 -16.23 0.67
C LYS A 437 -29.39 -17.09 0.45
N LYS A 438 -30.54 -16.57 0.88
CA LYS A 438 -31.85 -17.20 0.63
C LYS A 438 -32.28 -17.01 -0.81
#